data_AF-A0A1U7GCK3-F1
#
_entry.id   AF-A0A1U7GCK3-F1
#
_cell.length_a   1.000
_cell.length_b   1.000
_cell.length_c   1.000
_cell.angle_alpha   90.00
_cell.angle_beta   90.00
_cell.angle_gamma   90.00
#
_symmetry.space_group_name_H-M   'P 1'
#
loop_
_entity.id
_entity.type
_entity.pdbx_description
1 polymer ?
#
loop_
_entity_poly.entity_id
_entity_poly.type
_entity_poly.pdbx_seq_one_letter_code
_entity_poly.pdbx_strand_id
1 'polypeptide(L)'
;MHDVYDPPPVPEIEWEAPRREPLDVSRGDVACLVGLCLALFAISAAFWRDEPAVAVIAAGAGSLIVLESWITALGYFRRRPPLSLRARWTVFLAALVPWVVGVGAAVVFLLGVFWASDRYLSL
;
A
#
# COMPACT_ATOMS: atom_id res chain seq x y z
N MET A 1 1.40 -46.69 32.56
CA MET A 1 0.13 -46.20 32.02
C MET A 1 0.43 -44.84 31.44
N HIS A 2 0.45 -44.71 30.11
CA HIS A 2 0.69 -43.45 29.39
C HIS A 2 -0.69 -42.89 29.07
N ASP A 3 -0.99 -41.66 29.49
CA ASP A 3 -2.28 -41.05 29.24
C ASP A 3 -2.35 -40.66 27.76
N VAL A 4 -3.45 -41.00 27.08
CA VAL A 4 -3.67 -40.67 25.66
C VAL A 4 -3.80 -39.14 25.47
N TYR A 5 -4.01 -38.40 26.56
CA TYR A 5 -4.01 -36.94 26.57
C TYR A 5 -2.64 -36.32 26.86
N ASP A 6 -1.57 -37.11 27.04
CA ASP A 6 -0.23 -36.56 27.14
C ASP A 6 0.13 -35.87 25.81
N PRO A 7 0.27 -34.53 25.77
CA PRO A 7 0.68 -33.86 24.54
C PRO A 7 2.07 -34.37 24.15
N PRO A 8 2.33 -34.62 22.86
CA PRO A 8 3.66 -35.02 22.41
C PRO A 8 4.68 -33.98 22.90
N PRO A 9 5.88 -34.39 23.33
CA PRO A 9 6.90 -33.46 23.78
C PRO A 9 7.16 -32.46 22.64
N VAL A 10 6.75 -31.21 22.88
CA VAL A 10 6.94 -30.13 21.92
C VAL A 10 8.45 -29.98 21.77
N PRO A 11 9.02 -30.17 20.57
CA PRO A 11 10.45 -29.94 20.39
C PRO A 11 10.74 -28.52 20.85
N GLU A 12 11.82 -28.35 21.63
CA GLU A 12 12.32 -27.03 22.00
C GLU A 12 12.72 -26.33 20.71
N ILE A 13 11.79 -25.58 20.12
CA ILE A 13 12.09 -24.69 19.01
C ILE A 13 12.91 -23.57 19.63
N GLU A 14 14.22 -23.60 19.45
CA GLU A 14 15.08 -22.43 19.69
C GLU A 14 14.51 -21.27 18.85
N TRP A 15 13.78 -20.38 19.52
CA TRP A 15 13.25 -19.19 18.89
C TRP A 15 14.45 -18.27 18.60
N GLU A 16 14.95 -18.31 17.37
CA GLU A 16 15.93 -17.33 16.92
C GLU A 16 15.18 -16.03 16.59
N ALA A 17 15.47 -14.97 17.34
CA ALA A 17 14.85 -13.67 17.13
C ALA A 17 14.99 -13.24 15.67
N PRO A 18 13.95 -12.70 15.01
CA PRO A 18 14.06 -12.20 13.65
C PRO A 18 15.21 -11.20 13.57
N ARG A 19 16.26 -11.53 12.79
CA ARG A 19 17.41 -10.64 12.63
C ARG A 19 16.91 -9.33 12.04
N ARG A 20 17.28 -8.21 12.67
CA ARG A 20 17.01 -6.87 12.14
C ARG A 20 17.80 -6.74 10.84
N GLU A 21 17.08 -6.86 9.75
CA GLU A 21 17.63 -6.96 8.42
C GLU A 21 17.46 -5.60 7.72
N PRO A 22 18.54 -4.80 7.54
CA PRO A 22 18.42 -3.42 7.08
C PRO A 22 17.88 -3.38 5.65
N LEU A 23 16.90 -2.50 5.40
CA LEU A 23 16.37 -2.23 4.06
C LEU A 23 17.43 -1.45 3.27
N ASP A 24 17.83 -1.99 2.12
CA ASP A 24 18.76 -1.31 1.22
C ASP A 24 17.95 -0.41 0.27
N VAL A 25 18.03 0.91 0.51
CA VAL A 25 17.25 1.92 -0.22
C VAL A 25 18.21 2.75 -1.05
N SER A 26 18.03 2.74 -2.38
CA SER A 26 18.83 3.58 -3.27
C SER A 26 18.37 5.04 -3.19
N ARG A 27 19.30 5.99 -3.36
CA ARG A 27 18.96 7.42 -3.47
C ARG A 27 17.97 7.70 -4.60
N GLY A 28 18.05 6.95 -5.70
CA GLY A 28 17.11 7.06 -6.82
C GLY A 28 15.68 6.66 -6.45
N ASP A 29 15.55 5.69 -5.54
CA ASP A 29 14.24 5.23 -5.04
C ASP A 29 13.60 6.31 -4.17
N VAL A 30 14.39 6.93 -3.29
CA VAL A 30 13.94 8.04 -2.46
C VAL A 30 13.48 9.21 -3.32
N ALA A 31 14.28 9.58 -4.33
CA ALA A 31 13.93 10.68 -5.24
C ALA A 31 12.64 10.38 -6.02
N CYS A 32 12.45 9.16 -6.49
CA CYS A 32 11.23 8.74 -7.18
C CYS A 32 10.01 8.80 -6.27
N LEU A 33 10.13 8.28 -5.04
CA LEU A 33 9.04 8.24 -4.07
C LEU A 33 8.63 9.65 -3.63
N VAL A 34 9.61 10.52 -3.35
CA VAL A 34 9.36 11.94 -3.07
C VAL A 34 8.68 12.60 -4.25
N GLY A 35 9.13 12.33 -5.48
CA GLY A 35 8.51 12.87 -6.70
C GLY A 35 7.04 12.45 -6.86
N LEU A 36 6.72 11.17 -6.62
CA LEU A 36 5.35 10.66 -6.66
C LEU A 36 4.47 11.30 -5.59
N CYS A 37 4.97 11.41 -4.36
CA CYS A 37 4.25 12.09 -3.28
C CYS A 37 4.01 13.56 -3.64
N LEU A 38 5.03 14.29 -4.10
CA LEU A 38 4.88 15.69 -4.52
C LEU A 38 3.86 15.85 -5.65
N ALA A 39 3.84 14.94 -6.63
CA ALA A 39 2.85 14.94 -7.69
C ALA A 39 1.43 14.74 -7.13
N LEU A 40 1.24 13.80 -6.20
CA LEU A 40 -0.05 13.58 -5.52
C LEU A 40 -0.50 14.81 -4.72
N PHE A 41 0.42 15.46 -4.00
CA PHE A 41 0.13 16.70 -3.30
C PHE A 41 -0.24 17.83 -4.27
N ALA A 42 0.47 17.98 -5.39
CA ALA A 42 0.18 19.00 -6.40
C ALA A 42 -1.19 18.80 -7.04
N ILE A 43 -1.54 17.56 -7.40
CA ILE A 43 -2.86 17.21 -7.94
C ILE A 43 -3.94 17.49 -6.91
N SER A 44 -3.74 17.06 -5.67
CA SER A 44 -4.73 17.27 -4.60
C SER A 44 -4.91 18.76 -4.28
N ALA A 45 -3.82 19.54 -4.31
CA ALA A 45 -3.87 20.98 -4.10
C ALA A 45 -4.68 21.72 -5.17
N ALA A 46 -4.80 21.18 -6.39
CA ALA A 46 -5.66 21.77 -7.43
C ALA A 46 -7.14 21.79 -7.01
N PHE A 47 -7.57 20.83 -6.18
CA PHE A 47 -8.95 20.71 -5.67
C PHE A 47 -9.13 21.36 -4.28
N TRP A 48 -8.12 22.06 -3.78
CA TRP A 48 -8.14 22.65 -2.44
C TRP A 48 -9.27 23.65 -2.23
N ARG A 49 -9.63 24.42 -3.27
CA ARG A 49 -10.64 25.47 -3.17
C ARG A 49 -12.06 24.94 -3.06
N ASP A 50 -12.34 23.83 -3.74
CA ASP A 50 -13.69 23.26 -3.80
C ASP A 50 -13.92 22.33 -2.61
N GLU A 51 -12.97 21.42 -2.34
CA GLU A 51 -13.11 20.40 -1.31
C GLU A 51 -11.80 20.19 -0.51
N PRO A 52 -11.44 21.12 0.40
CA PRO A 52 -10.15 21.08 1.11
C PRO A 52 -9.98 19.83 1.97
N ALA A 53 -11.06 19.36 2.61
CA ALA A 53 -11.01 18.14 3.42
C ALA A 53 -10.69 16.91 2.56
N VAL A 54 -11.35 16.77 1.41
CA VAL A 54 -11.13 15.66 0.48
C VAL A 54 -9.73 15.75 -0.13
N ALA A 55 -9.26 16.95 -0.48
CA ALA A 55 -7.90 17.17 -0.97
C ALA A 55 -6.83 16.71 0.04
N VAL A 56 -6.98 17.06 1.33
CA VAL A 56 -6.05 16.63 2.39
C VAL A 56 -6.09 15.11 2.56
N ILE A 57 -7.28 14.52 2.66
CA ILE A 57 -7.44 13.08 2.86
C ILE A 57 -6.87 12.31 1.67
N ALA A 58 -7.17 12.74 0.44
CA ALA A 58 -6.66 12.10 -0.78
C ALA A 58 -5.14 12.19 -0.88
N ALA A 59 -4.54 13.34 -0.58
CA ALA A 59 -3.08 13.48 -0.57
C ALA A 59 -2.43 12.59 0.51
N GLY A 60 -2.98 12.59 1.72
CA GLY A 60 -2.52 11.77 2.84
C GLY A 60 -2.63 10.28 2.54
N ALA A 61 -3.84 9.80 2.24
CA ALA A 61 -4.09 8.40 1.91
C ALA A 61 -3.29 7.94 0.68
N GLY A 62 -3.24 8.75 -0.37
CA GLY A 62 -2.46 8.45 -1.58
C GLY A 62 -0.97 8.30 -1.29
N SER A 63 -0.40 9.18 -0.47
CA SER A 63 1.02 9.08 -0.09
C SER A 63 1.32 7.83 0.74
N LEU A 64 0.43 7.43 1.64
CA LEU A 64 0.55 6.20 2.42
C LEU A 64 0.48 4.96 1.53
N ILE A 65 -0.45 4.93 0.58
CA ILE A 65 -0.57 3.85 -0.41
C ILE A 65 0.72 3.69 -1.23
N VAL A 66 1.28 4.80 -1.72
CA VAL A 66 2.55 4.79 -2.47
C VAL A 66 3.68 4.29 -1.60
N LEU A 67 3.78 4.76 -0.36
CA LEU A 67 4.81 4.35 0.58
C LEU A 67 4.72 2.86 0.91
N GLU A 68 3.53 2.36 1.24
CA GLU A 68 3.29 0.95 1.53
C GLU A 68 3.63 0.07 0.33
N SER A 69 3.13 0.43 -0.85
CA SER A 69 3.41 -0.30 -2.10
C SER A 69 4.91 -0.37 -2.40
N TRP A 70 5.65 0.70 -2.10
CA TRP A 70 7.10 0.73 -2.25
C TRP A 70 7.81 -0.16 -1.21
N ILE A 71 7.39 -0.15 0.05
CA ILE A 71 7.93 -1.04 1.09
C ILE A 71 7.70 -2.51 0.72
N THR A 72 6.52 -2.86 0.21
CA THR A 72 6.22 -4.20 -0.29
C THR A 72 7.18 -4.59 -1.43
N ALA A 73 7.44 -3.67 -2.37
CA ALA A 73 8.37 -3.90 -3.47
C ALA A 73 9.82 -4.08 -2.98
N LEU A 74 10.28 -3.29 -2.01
CA LEU A 74 11.61 -3.45 -1.38
C LEU A 74 11.77 -4.83 -0.73
N GLY A 75 10.73 -5.31 -0.03
CA GLY A 75 10.70 -6.66 0.54
C GLY A 75 10.88 -7.75 -0.52
N TYR A 76 10.34 -7.54 -1.73
CA TYR A 76 10.52 -8.45 -2.86
C TYR A 76 11.94 -8.38 -3.45
N PHE A 77 12.47 -7.17 -3.68
CA PHE A 77 13.82 -6.98 -4.25
C PHE A 77 14.90 -7.68 -3.43
N ARG A 78 14.75 -7.66 -2.10
CA ARG A 78 15.66 -8.33 -1.18
C ARG A 78 15.70 -9.86 -1.37
N ARG A 79 14.55 -10.49 -1.65
CA ARG A 79 14.46 -11.96 -1.82
C ARG A 79 15.02 -12.43 -3.16
N ARG A 80 15.13 -11.54 -4.16
CA ARG A 80 15.63 -11.86 -5.52
C ARG A 80 16.49 -10.74 -6.13
N PRO A 81 17.74 -10.55 -5.68
CA PRO A 81 18.72 -9.74 -6.41
C PRO A 81 19.27 -10.50 -7.62
N PRO A 82 19.69 -9.86 -8.73
CA PRO A 82 19.57 -8.44 -9.12
C PRO A 82 18.43 -8.21 -10.13
N LEU A 83 17.64 -7.15 -9.92
CA LEU A 83 16.54 -6.77 -10.83
C LEU A 83 16.89 -5.48 -11.57
N SER A 84 16.65 -5.47 -12.89
CA SER A 84 16.77 -4.27 -13.72
C SER A 84 15.79 -3.19 -13.26
N LEU A 85 16.09 -1.92 -13.55
CA LEU A 85 15.24 -0.78 -13.18
C LEU A 85 13.79 -0.93 -13.66
N ARG A 86 13.58 -1.54 -14.83
CA ARG A 86 12.27 -1.88 -15.37
C ARG A 86 11.53 -2.90 -14.50
N ALA A 87 12.20 -3.97 -14.07
CA ALA A 87 11.61 -4.98 -13.20
C ALA A 87 11.25 -4.40 -11.83
N ARG A 88 12.06 -3.48 -11.30
CA ARG A 88 11.76 -2.77 -10.05
C ARG A 88 10.45 -1.98 -10.16
N TRP A 89 10.28 -1.24 -11.26
CA TRP A 89 9.04 -0.52 -11.53
C TRP A 89 7.84 -1.45 -11.70
N THR A 90 8.02 -2.59 -12.38
CA THR A 90 6.94 -3.58 -12.57
C THR A 90 6.46 -4.15 -11.24
N VAL A 91 7.36 -4.48 -10.31
CA VAL A 91 7.00 -4.97 -8.97
C VAL A 91 6.29 -3.89 -8.15
N PHE A 92 6.78 -2.64 -8.21
CA PHE A 92 6.11 -1.52 -7.55
C PHE A 92 4.68 -1.31 -8.09
N LEU A 93 4.52 -1.28 -9.41
CA LEU A 93 3.19 -1.18 -10.04
C LEU A 93 2.31 -2.37 -9.64
N ALA A 94 2.85 -3.59 -9.59
CA ALA A 94 2.10 -4.76 -9.16
C ALA A 94 1.62 -4.64 -7.71
N ALA A 95 2.40 -4.02 -6.82
CA ALA A 95 1.99 -3.73 -5.44
C ALA A 95 0.96 -2.59 -5.37
N LEU A 96 1.00 -1.64 -6.30
CA LEU A 96 0.10 -0.49 -6.36
C LEU A 96 -1.27 -0.82 -6.99
N VAL A 97 -1.31 -1.74 -7.96
CA VAL A 97 -2.53 -2.08 -8.71
C VAL A 97 -3.72 -2.46 -7.81
N PRO A 98 -3.57 -3.32 -6.78
CA PRO A 98 -4.67 -3.66 -5.87
C PRO A 98 -5.28 -2.43 -5.19
N TRP A 99 -4.45 -1.45 -4.82
CA TRP A 99 -4.92 -0.20 -4.23
C TRP A 99 -5.72 0.64 -5.21
N VAL A 100 -5.20 0.82 -6.43
CA VAL A 100 -5.89 1.60 -7.48
C VAL A 100 -7.24 0.98 -7.80
N VAL A 101 -7.29 -0.36 -7.96
CA VAL A 101 -8.53 -1.08 -8.25
C VAL A 101 -9.50 -1.01 -7.08
N GLY A 102 -9.04 -1.28 -5.85
CA GLY A 102 -9.88 -1.31 -4.65
C GLY A 102 -10.45 0.06 -4.30
N VAL A 103 -9.60 1.09 -4.25
CA VAL A 103 -10.02 2.47 -3.96
C VAL A 103 -10.89 3.00 -5.09
N GLY A 104 -10.50 2.77 -6.35
CA GLY A 104 -11.30 3.19 -7.50
C GLY A 104 -12.70 2.56 -7.51
N ALA A 105 -12.79 1.25 -7.25
CA ALA A 105 -14.07 0.57 -7.14
C ALA A 105 -14.92 1.12 -6.00
N ALA A 106 -14.32 1.41 -4.83
CA ALA A 106 -15.03 1.99 -3.69
C ALA A 106 -15.57 3.39 -4.01
N VAL A 107 -14.77 4.25 -4.65
CA VAL A 107 -15.20 5.60 -5.06
C VAL A 107 -16.34 5.52 -6.08
N VAL A 108 -16.21 4.68 -7.12
CA VAL A 108 -17.27 4.49 -8.12
C VAL A 108 -18.55 3.96 -7.47
N PHE A 109 -18.44 3.02 -6.54
CA PHE A 109 -19.58 2.51 -5.79
C PHE A 109 -20.27 3.61 -4.98
N LEU A 110 -19.52 4.40 -4.21
CA LEU A 110 -20.07 5.51 -3.42
C LEU A 110 -20.74 6.56 -4.30
N LEU A 111 -20.09 6.99 -5.38
CA LEU A 111 -20.67 7.92 -6.34
C LEU A 111 -21.94 7.35 -7.00
N GLY A 112 -21.96 6.05 -7.29
CA GLY A 112 -23.14 5.35 -7.80
C GLY A 112 -24.30 5.36 -6.81
N VAL A 113 -24.03 5.14 -5.51
CA VAL A 113 -25.04 5.21 -4.44
C VAL A 113 -25.58 6.63 -4.30
N PHE A 114 -24.71 7.65 -4.29
CA PHE A 114 -25.14 9.05 -4.25
C PHE A 114 -26.00 9.41 -5.47
N TRP A 115 -25.56 9.02 -6.67
CA TRP A 115 -26.33 9.26 -7.90
C TRP A 115 -27.71 8.59 -7.88
N ALA A 116 -27.78 7.34 -7.42
CA ALA A 116 -29.06 6.64 -7.28
C ALA A 116 -29.95 7.31 -6.22
N SER A 117 -29.36 7.70 -5.08
CA SER A 117 -30.07 8.42 -4.03
C SER A 117 -30.67 9.73 -4.57
N ASP A 118 -29.88 10.56 -5.25
CA ASP A 118 -30.37 11.83 -5.80
C ASP A 118 -31.48 11.61 -6.84
N ARG A 119 -31.39 10.53 -7.63
CA ARG A 119 -32.36 10.23 -8.69
C ARG A 119 -33.67 9.63 -8.19
N TYR A 120 -33.65 8.83 -7.13
CA TYR A 120 -34.81 8.04 -6.68
C TYR A 120 -35.36 8.44 -5.31
N LEU A 121 -34.56 9.11 -4.47
CA LEU A 121 -34.93 9.57 -3.12
C LEU A 121 -35.02 11.10 -3.03
N SER A 122 -35.02 11.82 -4.17
CA SER A 122 -35.34 13.25 -4.20
C SER A 122 -36.79 13.48 -3.74
N LEU A 123 -36.94 13.73 -2.44
CA LEU A 123 -38.10 14.35 -1.80
C LEU A 123 -38.03 15.87 -1.94
#